data_AF-A0A2K5QP58-F1
#
_entry.id   AF-A0A2K5QP58-F1
#
_cell.length_a   1.000
_cell.length_b   1.000
_cell.length_c   1.000
_cell.angle_alpha   90.00
_cell.angle_beta   90.00
_cell.angle_gamma   90.00
#
_symmetry.space_group_name_H-M   'P 1'
#
loop_
_entity.id
_entity.type
_entity.pdbx_description
1 polymer ?
#
loop_
_entity_poly.entity_id
_entity_poly.type
_entity_poly.pdbx_seq_one_letter_code
_entity_poly.pdbx_strand_id
1 'polypeptide(L)' 'MIMDQEKPYQNKNAINNAVRIPGRGFCVKMFYIKPIKYKDPIKRGQKLGTLSSLQKVSPGIQSHVHIQNCDLSDPTAYL' A
#
# COMPACT_ATOMS: atom_id res chain seq x y z
N MET A 1 -2.29 -2.88 15.96
CA MET A 1 -1.64 -2.27 14.78
C MET A 1 -2.63 -1.32 14.15
N ILE A 2 -2.25 -0.07 13.92
CA ILE A 2 -3.12 0.94 13.32
C ILE A 2 -2.63 1.13 11.89
N MET A 3 -3.51 0.90 10.91
CA MET A 3 -3.24 1.25 9.52
C MET A 3 -3.47 2.75 9.33
N ASP A 4 -2.41 3.48 8.98
CA ASP A 4 -2.52 4.90 8.62
C ASP A 4 -2.64 5.06 7.10
N GLN A 5 -3.48 6.01 6.69
CA GLN A 5 -3.62 6.38 5.29
C GLN A 5 -2.43 7.26 4.87
N GLU A 6 -1.74 6.86 3.82
CA GLU A 6 -0.75 7.69 3.15
C GLU A 6 -1.25 8.12 1.76
N LYS A 7 -0.83 9.32 1.35
CA LYS A 7 -1.11 9.87 0.03
C LYS A 7 0.21 10.02 -0.72
N PRO A 8 0.56 9.09 -1.63
CA PRO A 8 1.81 9.15 -2.39
C PRO A 8 1.92 10.38 -3.29
N TYR A 9 0.80 10.95 -3.72
CA TYR A 9 0.78 12.07 -4.66
C TYR A 9 0.06 13.28 -4.07
N GLN A 10 0.53 14.49 -4.38
CA GLN A 10 -0.17 15.72 -4.02
C GLN A 10 -1.47 15.90 -4.82
N ASN A 11 -1.51 15.37 -6.04
CA ASN A 11 -2.70 15.39 -6.88
C ASN A 11 -3.71 14.28 -6.52
N LYS A 12 -5.00 14.61 -6.53
CA LYS A 12 -6.09 13.64 -6.37
C LYS A 12 -6.22 12.79 -7.64
N ASN A 13 -5.54 11.64 -7.68
CA ASN A 13 -5.70 10.64 -8.74
C ASN A 13 -6.21 9.30 -8.17
N ALA A 14 -6.62 8.37 -9.06
CA ALA A 14 -7.20 7.09 -8.66
C ALA A 14 -6.22 6.15 -7.92
N ILE A 15 -4.91 6.45 -7.98
CA ILE A 15 -3.83 5.68 -7.36
C ILE A 15 -3.27 6.38 -6.10
N ASN A 16 -3.90 7.44 -5.61
CA ASN A 16 -3.43 8.21 -4.45
C ASN A 16 -3.83 7.60 -3.08
N ASN A 17 -3.95 6.28 -3.01
CA ASN A 17 -4.23 5.57 -1.77
C ASN A 17 -3.07 4.65 -1.44
N ALA A 18 -2.52 4.83 -0.24
CA ALA A 18 -1.55 3.94 0.33
C ALA A 18 -1.88 3.64 1.79
N VAL A 19 -1.40 2.50 2.26
CA VAL A 19 -1.51 2.09 3.65
C VAL A 19 -0.12 1.90 4.23
N ARG A 20 0.08 2.44 5.43
CA ARG A 20 1.23 2.13 6.26
C ARG A 20 0.84 1.03 7.25
N ILE A 21 1.60 -0.05 7.26
CA ILE A 21 1.38 -1.21 8.11
C ILE A 21 2.61 -1.38 9.03
N PRO A 22 2.55 -0.84 10.26
CA PRO A 22 3.57 -1.09 11.27
C PRO A 22 3.33 -2.43 11.96
N GLY A 23 4.37 -3.24 12.12
CA GLY A 23 4.36 -4.50 12.84
C GLY A 23 5.55 -4.65 13.78
N ARG A 24 5.61 -5.75 14.54
CA ARG A 24 6.74 -6.02 15.43
C ARG A 24 7.92 -6.49 14.59
N GLY A 25 8.89 -5.61 14.35
CA GLY A 25 10.10 -5.88 13.56
C GLY A 25 9.95 -5.60 12.06
N PHE A 26 8.84 -5.06 11.59
CA PHE A 26 8.68 -4.62 10.20
C PHE A 26 7.80 -3.39 10.10
N CYS A 27 8.01 -2.57 9.09
CA CYS A 27 7.14 -1.45 8.76
C CYS A 27 7.14 -1.29 7.24
N VAL A 28 5.97 -1.40 6.63
CA VAL A 28 5.83 -1.33 5.17
C VAL A 28 4.76 -0.33 4.76
N LYS A 29 4.96 0.28 3.60
CA LYS A 29 4.00 1.09 2.87
C LYS A 29 3.59 0.32 1.63
N MET A 30 2.28 0.15 1.45
CA MET A 30 1.72 -0.49 0.25
C MET A 30 0.86 0.53 -0.48
N PHE A 31 1.23 0.83 -1.73
CA PHE A 31 0.59 1.85 -2.55
C PHE A 31 -0.40 1.24 -3.54
N TYR A 32 -1.28 2.09 -4.03
CA TYR A 32 -2.33 1.75 -4.99
C TYR A 32 -3.36 0.77 -4.43
N ILE A 33 -3.54 0.75 -3.12
CA ILE A 33 -4.52 -0.10 -2.46
C ILE A 33 -5.61 0.79 -1.87
N LYS A 34 -6.86 0.50 -2.20
CA LYS A 34 -8.04 1.00 -1.48
C LYS A 34 -8.35 0.00 -0.36
N PRO A 35 -7.99 0.30 0.91
CA PRO A 35 -8.21 -0.63 2.00
C PRO A 35 -9.69 -0.73 2.36
N ILE A 36 -10.06 -1.87 2.96
CA ILE A 36 -11.43 -2.09 3.45
C ILE A 36 -11.72 -1.16 4.63
N LYS A 37 -10.74 -0.98 5.51
CA LYS A 37 -10.81 -0.10 6.68
C LYS A 37 -9.48 0.57 6.91
N TYR A 38 -9.52 1.81 7.36
CA TYR A 38 -8.37 2.50 7.94
C TYR A 38 -8.38 2.26 9.45
N LYS A 39 -7.20 2.16 10.07
CA LYS A 39 -7.03 2.06 11.53
C LYS A 39 -7.59 0.80 12.22
N ASP A 40 -7.72 -0.31 11.49
CA ASP A 40 -8.07 -1.63 12.05
C ASP A 40 -6.80 -2.52 12.10
N PRO A 41 -6.56 -3.33 13.14
CA PRO A 41 -5.49 -4.31 13.12
C PRO A 41 -5.70 -5.32 12.00
N ILE A 42 -4.65 -5.54 11.20
CA ILE A 42 -4.64 -6.56 10.15
C ILE A 42 -3.80 -7.75 10.57
N LYS A 43 -4.29 -8.96 10.27
CA LYS A 43 -3.54 -10.22 10.45
C LYS A 43 -2.92 -10.66 9.13
N ARG A 44 -1.82 -11.43 9.20
CA ARG A 44 -1.22 -12.07 8.02
C ARG A 44 -2.28 -12.91 7.29
N GLY A 45 -2.35 -12.78 5.97
CA GLY A 45 -3.32 -13.48 5.12
C GLY A 45 -4.73 -12.88 5.12
N GLN A 46 -5.01 -11.88 5.97
CA GLN A 46 -6.29 -11.18 5.95
C GLN A 46 -6.40 -10.27 4.72
N LYS A 47 -7.61 -10.18 4.15
CA LYS A 47 -7.90 -9.27 3.04
C LYS A 47 -7.66 -7.82 3.47
N LEU A 48 -6.70 -7.16 2.82
CA LEU A 48 -6.34 -5.76 3.09
C LEU A 48 -7.26 -4.78 2.35
N GLY A 49 -7.54 -5.04 1.08
CA GLY A 49 -8.16 -4.06 0.19
C GLY A 49 -8.36 -4.54 -1.23
N THR A 50 -8.49 -3.57 -2.12
CA THR A 50 -8.58 -3.77 -3.58
C THR A 50 -7.51 -2.92 -4.26
N LEU A 51 -6.94 -3.44 -5.34
CA LEU A 51 -5.99 -2.70 -6.17
C LEU A 51 -6.72 -1.56 -6.89
N SER A 52 -6.16 -0.35 -6.83
CA SER A 52 -6.61 0.80 -7.60
C SER A 52 -6.45 0.56 -9.11
N SER A 53 -7.20 1.30 -9.93
CA SER A 53 -7.12 1.18 -11.38
C SER A 53 -5.85 1.86 -11.92
N LEU A 54 -4.72 1.15 -11.89
CA LEU A 54 -3.44 1.64 -12.43
C LEU A 54 -3.55 1.94 -13.93
N GLN A 55 -4.22 1.08 -14.70
CA GLN A 55 -4.39 1.26 -16.14
C GLN A 55 -5.11 2.56 -16.52
N LYS A 56 -5.98 3.08 -15.63
CA LYS A 56 -6.65 4.36 -15.86
C LYS A 56 -5.71 5.56 -15.70
N VAL A 57 -4.66 5.43 -14.89
CA VAL A 57 -3.69 6.51 -14.61
C VAL A 57 -2.42 6.36 -15.45
N SER A 58 -1.99 5.13 -15.73
CA SER A 58 -0.81 4.79 -16.53
C SER A 58 -1.13 3.61 -17.45
N PRO A 59 -1.76 3.85 -18.62
CA PRO A 59 -2.07 2.79 -19.57
C PRO A 59 -0.83 2.05 -20.05
N GLY A 60 -0.88 0.71 -20.12
CA GLY A 60 0.22 -0.12 -20.64
C GLY A 60 1.27 -0.53 -19.61
N ILE A 61 1.21 0.00 -18.38
CA ILE A 61 2.07 -0.49 -17.29
C ILE A 61 1.65 -1.90 -16.87
N GLN A 62 2.55 -2.72 -16.36
CA GLN A 62 2.13 -3.93 -15.65
C GLN A 62 1.44 -3.53 -14.35
N SER A 63 0.17 -3.93 -14.16
CA SER A 63 -0.55 -3.66 -12.92
C SER A 63 0.15 -4.33 -11.74
N HIS A 64 0.53 -3.56 -10.73
CA HIS A 64 1.29 -4.03 -9.58
C HIS A 64 0.89 -3.27 -8.30
N VAL A 65 1.27 -3.81 -7.15
CA VAL A 65 1.32 -3.08 -5.88
C VAL A 65 2.74 -2.60 -5.70
N HIS A 66 2.94 -1.31 -5.45
CA HIS A 66 4.25 -0.82 -5.03
C HIS A 66 4.39 -1.03 -3.51
N ILE A 67 5.48 -1.68 -3.10
CA ILE A 67 5.80 -1.99 -1.71
C ILE A 67 7.11 -1.31 -1.36
N GLN A 68 7.15 -0.63 -0.22
CA GLN A 68 8.33 0.07 0.27
C GLN A 68 8.46 -0.13 1.78
N ASN A 69 9.65 -0.45 2.28
CA ASN A 69 9.90 -0.42 3.73
C ASN A 69 9.87 1.04 4.22
N CYS A 70 9.40 1.26 5.45
CA CYS A 70 9.29 2.61 6.00
C CYS A 70 10.64 3.34 6.13
N ASP A 71 11.74 2.58 6.23
CA ASP A 71 13.12 3.07 6.29
C ASP A 71 13.81 3.12 4.91
N LEU A 72 13.06 2.85 3.82
CA LEU A 72 13.53 2.82 2.44
C LEU A 72 14.54 1.72 2.11
N SER A 73 14.76 0.76 3.02
CA SER A 73 15.55 -0.44 2.73
C SER A 73 14.88 -1.33 1.68
N ASP A 74 15.67 -2.19 1.02
CA ASP A 74 15.17 -3.12 0.01
C ASP A 74 14.21 -4.17 0.65
N PRO A 75 12.92 -4.21 0.26
CA PRO A 75 11.96 -5.17 0.80
C PRO A 75 12.04 -6.56 0.15
N THR A 76 12.88 -6.77 -0.87
CA THR A 76 12.86 -7.97 -1.73
C THR A 76 13.09 -9.27 -0.95
N ALA A 77 13.89 -9.24 0.12
CA ALA A 77 14.15 -10.41 0.95
C ALA A 77 12.92 -10.97 1.70
N TYR A 78 11.79 -10.24 1.71
CA TYR A 78 10.57 -10.60 2.44
C TYR A 78 9.39 -11.00 1.54
N LEU A 79 9.61 -11.06 0.22
CA LEU A 79 8.63 -11.49 -0.78
C LEU A 79 8.71 -13.00 -1.00
#